data_AF-A0A6I5CQS9-F1
#
_entry.id   AF-A0A6I5CQS9-F1
#
_cell.length_a   1.000
_cell.length_b   1.000
_cell.length_c   1.000
_cell.angle_alpha   90.00
_cell.angle_beta   90.00
_cell.angle_gamma   90.00
#
_symmetry.space_group_name_H-M   'P 1'
#
loop_
_entity.id
_entity.type
_entity.pdbx_description
1 polymer ?
#
loop_
_entity_poly.entity_id
_entity_poly.type
_entity_poly.pdbx_seq_one_letter_code
_entity_poly.pdbx_strand_id
1 'polypeptide(L)' 'LRLQRALALARSGVPFAQTALRAGFADQAHLARDVRELAGMPLSGLLGGR' A
#
# COMPACT_ATOMS: atom_id res chain seq x y z
N LEU A 1 9.75 3.96 7.14
CA LEU A 1 9.68 2.61 6.54
C LEU A 1 8.86 2.65 5.24
N ARG A 2 9.12 1.77 4.24
CA ARG A 2 8.39 1.77 2.94
C ARG A 2 6.87 1.63 3.09
N LEU A 3 6.41 0.76 3.99
CA LEU A 3 4.99 0.55 4.27
C LEU A 3 4.29 1.80 4.83
N GLN A 4 4.94 2.54 5.74
CA GLN A 4 4.40 3.79 6.28
C GLN A 4 4.21 4.86 5.19
N ARG A 5 5.18 4.98 4.27
CA ARG A 5 5.08 5.89 3.11
C ARG A 5 3.94 5.48 2.19
N ALA A 6 3.79 4.18 1.92
CA ALA A 6 2.70 3.66 1.11
C ALA A 6 1.32 3.99 1.73
N LEU A 7 1.16 3.82 3.05
CA LEU A 7 -0.07 4.17 3.74
C LEU A 7 -0.38 5.67 3.69
N ALA A 8 0.61 6.54 3.85
CA ALA A 8 0.43 7.98 3.74
C ALA A 8 -0.04 8.42 2.34
N LEU A 9 0.61 7.90 1.29
CA LEU A 9 0.25 8.17 -0.11
C LEU A 9 -1.14 7.64 -0.48
N ALA A 10 -1.46 6.43 -0.05
CA ALA A 10 -2.77 5.84 -0.33
C ALA A 10 -3.90 6.60 0.39
N ARG A 11 -3.67 7.03 1.64
CA ARG A 11 -4.62 7.88 2.39
C ARG A 11 -4.83 9.25 1.74
N SER A 12 -3.82 9.79 1.07
CA SER A 12 -3.96 11.02 0.29
C SER A 12 -4.58 10.79 -1.11
N GLY A 13 -5.13 9.61 -1.37
CA GLY A 13 -5.85 9.30 -2.62
C GLY A 13 -4.96 8.93 -3.80
N VAL A 14 -3.66 8.66 -3.60
CA VAL A 14 -2.77 8.24 -4.69
C VAL A 14 -3.16 6.83 -5.16
N PRO A 15 -3.36 6.59 -6.47
CA PRO A 15 -3.66 5.26 -7.00
C PRO A 15 -2.64 4.22 -6.55
N PHE A 16 -3.06 2.99 -6.25
CA PHE A 16 -2.19 1.98 -5.61
C PHE A 16 -0.94 1.62 -6.43
N ALA A 17 -1.04 1.59 -7.76
CA ALA A 17 0.13 1.41 -8.62
C ALA A 17 1.16 2.55 -8.46
N GLN A 18 0.71 3.81 -8.41
CA GLN A 18 1.60 4.94 -8.16
C GLN A 18 2.13 4.95 -6.72
N THR A 19 1.30 4.57 -5.75
CA THR A 19 1.69 4.42 -4.35
C THR A 19 2.85 3.43 -4.22
N ALA A 20 2.76 2.27 -4.88
CA ALA A 20 3.80 1.25 -4.86
C ALA A 20 5.13 1.80 -5.36
N LEU A 21 5.15 2.40 -6.55
CA LEU A 21 6.37 2.95 -7.15
C LEU A 21 6.97 4.08 -6.28
N ARG A 22 6.14 5.02 -5.81
CA ARG A 22 6.60 6.14 -4.97
C ARG A 22 7.09 5.71 -3.58
N ALA A 23 6.60 4.58 -3.07
CA ALA A 23 7.05 4.03 -1.79
C ALA A 23 8.24 3.06 -1.92
N GLY A 24 8.69 2.75 -3.15
CA GLY A 24 9.85 1.89 -3.42
C GLY A 24 9.53 0.41 -3.60
N PHE A 25 8.27 0.06 -3.92
CA PHE A 25 7.89 -1.29 -4.32
C PHE A 25 7.99 -1.42 -5.85
N ALA A 26 8.29 -2.63 -6.32
CA ALA A 26 8.44 -2.91 -7.75
C ALA A 26 7.13 -2.66 -8.54
N ASP A 27 6.00 -3.03 -7.95
CA ASP A 27 4.68 -2.89 -8.52
C ASP A 27 3.60 -2.98 -7.42
N GLN A 28 2.34 -2.80 -7.82
CA GLN A 28 1.20 -2.90 -6.90
C GLN A 28 1.04 -4.30 -6.27
N ALA A 29 1.40 -5.37 -6.98
CA ALA A 29 1.26 -6.73 -6.48
C ALA A 29 2.31 -7.07 -5.42
N HIS A 30 3.52 -6.51 -5.53
CA HIS A 30 4.55 -6.53 -4.49
C HIS A 30 4.05 -5.81 -3.25
N LEU A 31 3.57 -4.56 -3.38
CA LEU A 31 2.98 -3.83 -2.25
C LEU A 31 1.84 -4.63 -1.59
N ALA A 32 0.93 -5.20 -2.37
CA ALA A 32 -0.22 -5.96 -1.85
C ALA A 32 0.20 -7.23 -1.09
N ARG A 33 1.24 -7.94 -1.56
CA ARG A 33 1.80 -9.12 -0.88
C ARG A 33 2.40 -8.74 0.47
N ASP A 34 3.28 -7.75 0.48
CA ASP A 34 3.94 -7.30 1.72
C ASP A 34 2.93 -6.76 2.74
N VAL A 35 1.91 -6.02 2.30
CA VAL A 35 0.84 -5.56 3.20
C VAL A 35 0.08 -6.74 3.81
N ARG A 36 -0.26 -7.76 3.02
CA ARG A 36 -0.92 -8.97 3.54
C ARG A 36 -0.03 -9.75 4.50
N GLU A 37 1.25 -9.91 4.18
CA GLU A 37 2.22 -10.61 5.03
C GLU A 37 2.39 -9.90 6.38
N LEU A 38 2.48 -8.56 6.37
CA LEU A 38 2.76 -7.78 7.57
C LEU A 38 1.52 -7.44 8.40
N ALA A 39 0.36 -7.23 7.75
CA ALA A 39 -0.85 -6.75 8.41
C ALA A 39 -2.02 -7.74 8.40
N GLY A 40 -1.88 -8.90 7.75
CA GLY A 40 -2.91 -9.94 7.68
C GLY A 40 -4.14 -9.59 6.82
N MET A 41 -4.17 -8.42 6.19
CA MET A 41 -5.31 -7.93 5.42
C MET A 41 -4.87 -7.06 4.23
N PRO A 42 -5.70 -6.85 3.20
CA PRO A 42 -5.32 -6.02 2.07
C PRO A 42 -5.20 -4.53 2.43
N LEU A 43 -4.44 -3.78 1.61
CA LEU A 43 -4.24 -2.34 1.78
C LEU A 43 -5.57 -1.56 1.86
N SER A 44 -6.57 -1.93 1.06
CA SER A 44 -7.90 -1.30 1.12
C SER A 44 -8.60 -1.48 2.47
N GLY A 45 -8.39 -2.62 3.16
CA GLY A 45 -8.90 -2.85 4.51
C GLY A 45 -8.26 -1.91 5.53
N LEU A 46 -6.95 -1.67 5.41
CA LEU A 46 -6.23 -0.70 6.27
C LEU A 46 -6.62 0.77 6.03
N LEU A 47 -7.25 1.06 4.88
CA LEU A 47 -7.74 2.39 4.52
C LEU A 47 -9.19 2.61 4.93
N GLY A 48 -9.82 1.65 5.62
CA GLY A 48 -11.19 1.76 6.12
C GLY A 48 -12.23 1.10 5.24
N GLY A 49 -11.84 0.45 4.13
CA GLY A 49 -12.77 -0.14 3.19
C GLY A 49 -13.60 0.91 2.44
N ARG A 50 -13.83 0.71 1.15
CA ARG A 50 -15.15 1.02 0.60
C ARG A 50 -15.80 -0.31 0.31
#